data_AF-A0A971KMD1-F1
#
_entry.id   AF-A0A971KMD1-F1
#
_cell.length_a   1.000
_cell.length_b   1.000
_cell.length_c   1.000
_cell.angle_alpha   90.00
_cell.angle_beta   90.00
_cell.angle_gamma   90.00
#
_symmetry.space_group_name_H-M   'P 1'
#
loop_
_entity.id
_entity.type
_entity.pdbx_description
1 polymer ?
#
loop_
_entity_poly.entity_id
_entity_poly.type
_entity_poly.pdbx_seq_one_letter_code
_entity_poly.pdbx_strand_id
1 'polypeptide(L)' 'MKKLVVITPGRMTAINLANQLNRFFGKYTEVKSFCLEDDFDIDISNSIVVISSREAIDERIKALMEQGMDYILA' A
#
# COMPACT_ATOMS: atom_id res chain seq x y z
N MET A 1 -3.19 -0.53 -16.17
CA MET A 1 -2.87 0.58 -15.25
C MET A 1 -2.55 -0.05 -13.91
N LYS A 2 -1.47 0.37 -13.24
CA LYS A 2 -1.01 -0.27 -12.00
C LYS A 2 -2.05 -0.09 -10.89
N LYS A 3 -2.23 -1.11 -10.05
CA LYS A 3 -3.06 -1.08 -8.84
C LYS A 3 -2.46 -0.13 -7.81
N LEU A 4 -3.31 0.53 -7.01
CA LEU A 4 -2.85 1.33 -5.88
C LEU A 4 -2.96 0.49 -4.62
N VAL A 5 -1.84 0.22 -3.97
CA VAL A 5 -1.80 -0.54 -2.71
C VAL A 5 -1.36 0.38 -1.60
N VAL A 6 -2.06 0.39 -0.48
CA VAL A 6 -1.75 1.25 0.66
C VAL A 6 -1.27 0.38 1.81
N ILE A 7 -0.15 0.74 2.43
CA ILE A 7 0.37 0.06 3.60
C ILE A 7 0.53 1.08 4.72
N THR A 8 -0.09 0.78 5.86
CA THR A 8 -0.08 1.66 7.04
C THR A 8 0.30 0.88 8.29
N PRO A 9 0.72 1.54 9.38
CA PRO A 9 1.02 0.82 10.62
C PRO A 9 -0.20 0.12 11.21
N GLY A 10 -1.37 0.77 11.17
CA GLY A 10 -2.57 0.30 11.87
C GLY A 10 -3.82 0.27 10.99
N ARG A 11 -4.71 -0.69 11.28
CA ARG A 11 -5.92 -0.99 10.50
C ARG A 11 -6.84 0.20 10.25
N MET A 12 -7.02 1.07 11.23
CA MET A 12 -7.91 2.23 11.11
C MET A 12 -7.40 3.23 10.05
N THR A 13 -6.09 3.45 10.01
CA THR A 13 -5.46 4.31 9.00
C THR A 13 -5.57 3.69 7.63
N ALA A 14 -5.35 2.37 7.50
CA ALA A 14 -5.54 1.63 6.24
C ALA A 14 -6.93 1.86 5.65
N ILE A 15 -7.99 1.65 6.45
CA ILE A 15 -9.38 1.80 6.01
C ILE A 15 -9.67 3.26 5.58
N ASN A 16 -9.29 4.23 6.40
CA ASN A 16 -9.60 5.63 6.13
C ASN A 16 -8.87 6.14 4.88
N LEU A 17 -7.58 5.82 4.73
CA LEU A 17 -6.79 6.25 3.58
C LEU A 17 -7.26 5.54 2.31
N ALA A 18 -7.58 4.25 2.37
CA ALA A 18 -8.17 3.52 1.25
C ALA A 18 -9.47 4.17 0.78
N ASN A 19 -10.38 4.51 1.71
CA ASN A 19 -11.64 5.17 1.38
C ASN A 19 -11.43 6.53 0.72
N GLN A 20 -10.46 7.32 1.20
CA GLN A 20 -10.12 8.61 0.58
C GLN A 20 -9.57 8.42 -0.84
N LEU A 21 -8.62 7.51 -1.02
CA LEU A 21 -8.03 7.22 -2.33
C LEU A 21 -9.08 6.66 -3.29
N ASN A 22 -9.96 5.78 -2.83
CA ASN A 22 -11.00 5.19 -3.65
C ASN A 22 -12.00 6.25 -4.17
N ARG A 23 -12.29 7.30 -3.40
CA ARG A 23 -13.13 8.43 -3.85
C ARG A 23 -12.56 9.16 -5.07
N PHE A 24 -11.23 9.29 -5.17
CA PHE A 24 -10.58 10.02 -6.26
C PHE A 24 -10.11 9.10 -7.40
N PHE A 25 -9.53 7.94 -7.05
CA PHE A 25 -8.85 7.04 -7.96
C PHE A 25 -9.62 5.76 -8.29
N GLY A 26 -10.66 5.42 -7.52
CA GLY A 26 -11.38 4.15 -7.65
C GLY A 26 -12.04 3.93 -9.02
N LYS A 27 -12.39 5.01 -9.73
CA LYS A 27 -12.90 4.92 -11.12
C LYS A 27 -11.84 4.58 -12.16
N TYR A 28 -10.56 4.71 -11.80
CA TYR A 28 -9.44 4.49 -12.69
C TYR A 28 -8.72 3.18 -12.35
N THR A 29 -8.49 2.93 -11.07
CA THR A 29 -7.73 1.77 -10.61
C THR A 29 -8.35 1.13 -9.39
N GLU A 30 -8.07 -0.16 -9.20
CA GLU A 30 -8.31 -0.86 -7.94
C GLU A 30 -7.42 -0.26 -6.84
N VAL A 31 -8.03 -0.01 -5.68
CA VAL A 31 -7.36 0.41 -4.44
C VAL A 31 -7.45 -0.74 -3.45
N LYS A 32 -6.29 -1.24 -2.99
CA LYS A 32 -6.17 -2.20 -1.90
C LYS A 32 -5.47 -1.57 -0.72
N SER A 33 -5.74 -2.05 0.49
CA SER A 33 -5.09 -1.55 1.70
C SER A 33 -4.75 -2.67 2.67
N PHE A 34 -3.59 -2.55 3.29
CA PHE A 34 -3.09 -3.44 4.30
C PHE A 34 -2.57 -2.64 5.50
N CYS A 35 -2.56 -3.28 6.66
CA CYS A 35 -1.78 -2.86 7.81
C CYS A 35 -0.74 -3.91 8.19
N LEU A 36 0.15 -3.59 9.13
CA LEU A 36 1.22 -4.50 9.56
C LEU A 36 0.72 -5.82 10.16
N GLU A 37 -0.53 -5.86 10.63
CA GLU A 37 -1.18 -7.08 11.15
C GLU A 37 -1.62 -8.04 10.05
N ASP A 38 -1.67 -7.58 8.79
CA ASP A 38 -2.15 -8.38 7.67
C ASP A 38 -1.01 -9.16 7.01
N ASP A 39 -1.39 -10.20 6.28
CA ASP A 39 -0.51 -10.89 5.33
C ASP A 39 -0.47 -10.09 4.01
N PHE A 40 0.73 -9.72 3.59
CA PHE A 40 0.94 -8.96 2.36
C PHE A 40 0.92 -9.88 1.14
N ASP A 41 -0.23 -9.96 0.47
CA ASP A 41 -0.34 -10.53 -0.88
C ASP A 41 -0.33 -9.39 -1.92
N ILE A 42 0.87 -8.91 -2.23
CA ILE A 42 1.10 -7.75 -3.11
C ILE A 42 1.83 -8.20 -4.37
N ASP A 43 1.15 -8.08 -5.52
CA ASP A 43 1.79 -8.18 -6.83
C ASP A 43 2.54 -6.88 -7.15
N ILE A 44 3.83 -6.82 -6.83
CA ILE A 44 4.69 -5.65 -7.03
C ILE A 44 4.91 -5.30 -8.51
N SER A 45 4.71 -6.24 -9.44
CA SER A 45 4.92 -6.00 -10.88
C SER A 45 3.87 -5.05 -11.46
N ASN A 46 2.66 -5.06 -10.89
CA ASN A 46 1.50 -4.34 -11.39
C ASN A 46 0.87 -3.45 -10.31
N SER A 47 1.66 -2.97 -9.34
CA SER A 47 1.20 -2.06 -8.31
C SER A 47 2.14 -0.87 -8.08
N ILE A 48 1.58 0.21 -7.55
CA ILE A 48 2.30 1.30 -6.90
C ILE A 48 1.88 1.27 -5.44
N VAL A 49 2.85 1.19 -4.54
CA VAL A 49 2.63 1.04 -3.11
C VAL A 49 2.77 2.38 -2.39
N VAL A 50 1.75 2.82 -1.69
CA VAL A 50 1.76 4.01 -0.84
C VAL A 50 2.02 3.58 0.60
N ILE A 51 3.18 3.94 1.12
CA ILE A 51 3.57 3.68 2.51
C ILE A 51 3.26 4.93 3.32
N SER A 52 2.33 4.83 4.27
CA SER A 52 1.79 6.01 4.96
C SER A 52 2.71 6.64 5.99
N SER A 53 3.75 5.91 6.42
CA SER A 53 4.75 6.40 7.37
C SER A 53 5.96 5.46 7.41
N ARG A 54 7.09 5.92 7.95
CA ARG A 54 8.30 5.08 8.08
C ARG A 54 8.09 3.88 9.02
N GLU A 55 7.21 4.01 10.01
CA GLU A 55 6.86 2.95 10.95
C GLU A 55 6.16 1.77 10.28
N ALA A 56 5.59 1.96 9.08
CA ALA A 56 5.02 0.88 8.27
C ALA A 56 6.08 0.06 7.51
N ILE A 57 7.35 0.44 7.57
CA ILE A 57 8.45 -0.25 6.88
C ILE A 57 9.06 -1.29 7.82
N ASP A 58 8.44 -2.46 7.89
CA ASP A 58 9.01 -3.64 8.55
C ASP A 58 9.92 -4.45 7.60
N GLU A 59 10.48 -5.55 8.10
CA GLU A 59 11.37 -6.41 7.30
C GLU A 59 10.71 -7.00 6.05
N ARG A 60 9.39 -7.22 6.08
CA ARG A 60 8.64 -7.73 4.91
C ARG A 60 8.54 -6.65 3.84
N ILE A 61 8.25 -5.42 4.23
CA ILE A 61 8.21 -4.28 3.32
C ILE A 61 9.60 -3.96 2.75
N LYS A 62 10.64 -4.00 3.58
CA LYS A 62 12.03 -3.85 3.10
C LYS A 62 12.38 -4.89 2.03
N ALA A 63 12.02 -6.16 2.24
CA ALA A 63 12.25 -7.21 1.25
C ALA A 63 11.54 -6.91 -0.08
N LEU A 64 10.30 -6.39 -0.06
CA LEU A 64 9.60 -5.97 -1.28
C LEU A 64 10.29 -4.79 -1.97
N MET A 65 10.80 -3.82 -1.19
CA MET A 65 11.58 -2.69 -1.74
C MET A 65 12.86 -3.17 -2.41
N GLU A 66 13.59 -4.11 -1.81
CA GLU A 66 14.80 -4.72 -2.39
C GLU A 66 14.50 -5.53 -3.66
N GLN A 67 13.29 -6.08 -3.78
CA GLN A 67 12.79 -6.75 -4.98
C GLN A 67 12.33 -5.79 -6.08
N GLY A 68 12.46 -4.47 -5.87
CA GLY A 68 12.14 -3.45 -6.87
C GLY A 68 10.67 -3.00 -6.85
N MET A 69 9.98 -3.10 -5.70
CA MET A 69 8.65 -2.53 -5.52
C MET A 69 8.65 -1.02 -5.81
N ASP A 70 7.76 -0.57 -6.69
CA ASP A 70 7.52 0.87 -6.89
C ASP A 70 6.71 1.41 -5.71
N TYR A 71 7.25 2.40 -5.01
CA TYR A 71 6.60 2.96 -3.82
C TYR A 71 6.66 4.49 -3.72
N ILE A 72 5.72 5.03 -2.97
CA ILE A 72 5.67 6.42 -2.52
C ILE A 72 5.65 6.39 -0.99
N LEU A 73 6.59 7.09 -0.37
CA LEU A 73 6.58 7.32 1.07
C LEU A 73 5.91 8.68 1.34
N ALA A 74 4.78 8.67 2.07
CA ALA A 74 3.96 9.85 2.37
C ALA A 74 4.09 10.29 3.83
#